data_AF-X1U6M3-F1
#
_entry.id   AF-X1U6M3-F1
#
_cell.length_a   1.000
_cell.length_b   1.000
_cell.length_c   1.000
_cell.angle_alpha   90.00
_cell.angle_beta   90.00
_cell.angle_gamma   90.00
#
_symmetry.space_group_name_H-M   'P 1'
#
loop_
_entity.id
_entity.type
_entity.pdbx_description
1 polymer ?
#
loop_
_entity_poly.entity_id
_entity_poly.type
_entity_poly.pdbx_seq_one_letter_code
_entity_poly.pdbx_strand_id
1 'polypeptide(L)'
;AHLVILHHEHQIAPSTEGMSFSGDTFPIDWEEYYESYQPPYELKLRGWNEDDTYPHTFTVYVAILPRKAILPLAVVDAVKGVFGMLSPRRIFTRGE
;
A
#
# COMPACT_ATOMS: atom_id res chain seq x y z
N ALA A 1 -11.72 -12.25 1.91
CA ALA A 1 -10.46 -12.33 2.69
C ALA A 1 -9.77 -10.99 2.84
N HIS A 2 -9.12 -10.80 3.97
CA HIS A 2 -8.50 -9.54 4.39
C HIS A 2 -7.06 -9.78 4.83
N LEU A 3 -6.19 -8.80 4.59
CA LEU A 3 -4.80 -8.83 5.00
C LEU A 3 -4.38 -7.47 5.57
N VAL A 4 -3.60 -7.50 6.65
CA VAL A 4 -2.83 -6.34 7.12
C VAL A 4 -1.36 -6.73 7.28
N ILE A 5 -0.47 -5.76 7.07
CA ILE A 5 0.97 -5.89 7.27
C ILE A 5 1.33 -5.11 8.53
N LEU A 6 1.97 -5.81 9.45
CA LEU A 6 2.38 -5.29 10.74
C LEU A 6 3.92 -5.25 10.81
N HIS A 7 4.46 -4.21 11.43
CA HIS A 7 5.81 -4.23 11.99
C HIS A 7 5.66 -4.30 13.51
N HIS A 8 6.14 -5.39 14.11
CA HIS A 8 5.77 -5.79 15.47
C HIS A 8 4.24 -5.92 15.64
N GLU A 9 3.63 -5.07 16.47
CA GLU A 9 2.18 -5.03 16.74
C GLU A 9 1.49 -3.80 16.10
N HIS A 10 2.23 -3.02 15.31
CA HIS A 10 1.71 -1.82 14.67
C HIS A 10 1.44 -2.07 13.18
N GLN A 11 0.27 -1.68 12.71
CA GLN A 11 -0.13 -1.79 11.31
C GLN A 11 0.57 -0.72 10.49
N ILE A 12 1.39 -1.17 9.53
CA ILE A 12 2.12 -0.28 8.62
C ILE A 12 1.44 -0.18 7.25
N ALA A 13 0.69 -1.22 6.85
CA ALA A 13 -0.02 -1.23 5.58
C ALA A 13 -1.31 -2.07 5.68
N PRO A 14 -2.48 -1.53 5.25
CA PRO A 14 -2.71 -0.12 4.92
C PRO A 14 -2.46 0.79 6.14
N SER A 15 -1.92 1.99 5.96
CA SER A 15 -1.58 2.89 7.08
C SER A 15 -2.77 3.52 7.78
N THR A 16 -3.95 3.50 7.16
CA THR A 16 -5.18 3.99 7.78
C THR A 16 -5.73 2.95 8.76
N GLU A 17 -5.94 3.36 10.01
CA GLU A 17 -6.44 2.49 11.08
C GLU A 17 -7.81 1.88 10.70
N GLY A 18 -7.96 0.57 10.97
CA GLY A 18 -9.18 -0.17 10.66
C GLY A 18 -9.33 -0.59 9.19
N MET A 19 -8.44 -0.15 8.29
CA MET A 19 -8.42 -0.64 6.91
C MET A 19 -7.65 -1.95 6.77
N SER A 20 -7.99 -2.72 5.74
CA SER A 20 -7.31 -3.95 5.37
C SER A 20 -7.23 -4.06 3.85
N PHE A 21 -6.23 -4.77 3.35
CA PHE A 21 -6.18 -5.18 1.95
C PHE A 21 -7.26 -6.24 1.72
N SER A 22 -8.17 -5.94 0.81
CA SER A 22 -9.16 -6.88 0.29
C SER A 22 -9.28 -6.64 -1.21
N GLY A 23 -9.14 -7.71 -1.98
CA GLY A 23 -9.07 -7.68 -3.43
C GLY A 23 -9.07 -9.09 -3.99
N ASP A 24 -9.06 -9.18 -5.31
CA ASP A 24 -9.10 -10.45 -6.04
C ASP A 24 -7.95 -10.53 -7.04
N THR A 25 -8.23 -10.51 -8.34
CA THR A 25 -7.25 -10.81 -9.40
C THR A 25 -6.22 -9.69 -9.62
N PHE A 26 -6.56 -8.44 -9.29
CA PHE A 26 -5.69 -7.29 -9.58
C PHE A 26 -4.73 -7.01 -8.42
N PRO A 27 -3.42 -6.80 -8.70
CA PRO A 27 -2.48 -6.33 -7.70
C PRO A 27 -2.94 -5.01 -7.08
N ILE A 28 -2.75 -4.89 -5.76
CA ILE A 28 -2.93 -3.63 -5.04
C ILE A 28 -1.53 -3.09 -4.77
N ASP A 29 -1.17 -2.00 -5.46
CA ASP A 29 0.09 -1.30 -5.21
C ASP A 29 -0.09 -0.36 -4.01
N TRP A 30 0.81 -0.49 -3.02
CA TRP A 30 0.85 0.38 -1.85
C TRP A 30 2.21 1.08 -1.79
N GLU A 31 2.25 2.30 -2.33
CA GLU A 31 3.49 3.06 -2.56
C GLU A 31 3.97 3.85 -1.33
N GLU A 32 3.68 3.38 -0.12
CA GLU A 32 4.11 4.07 1.10
C GLU A 32 5.50 3.63 1.53
N TYR A 33 6.40 4.60 1.68
CA TYR A 33 7.76 4.36 2.14
C TYR A 33 7.80 4.18 3.66
N TYR A 34 8.32 3.04 4.11
CA TYR A 34 8.45 2.72 5.54
C TYR A 34 9.90 2.37 5.89
N GLU A 35 10.45 3.03 6.92
CA GLU A 35 11.81 2.80 7.41
C GLU A 35 11.80 1.92 8.65
N SER A 36 12.42 0.75 8.56
CA SER A 36 12.72 -0.08 9.74
C SER A 36 14.17 0.14 10.17
N TYR A 37 14.33 0.83 11.30
CA TYR A 37 15.63 1.28 11.80
C TYR A 37 16.31 0.30 12.77
N GLN A 38 15.53 -0.51 13.47
CA GLN A 38 16.02 -1.36 14.55
C GLN A 38 15.66 -2.82 14.30
N PRO A 39 16.56 -3.75 14.62
CA PRO A 39 16.24 -5.17 14.60
C PRO A 39 15.23 -5.52 15.70
N PRO A 40 14.37 -6.54 15.50
CA PRO A 40 14.29 -7.39 14.30
C PRO A 40 13.53 -6.73 13.14
N TYR A 41 14.06 -6.86 11.92
CA TYR A 41 13.45 -6.35 10.67
C TYR A 41 12.32 -7.27 10.16
N GLU A 42 11.41 -7.67 11.04
CA GLU A 42 10.37 -8.66 10.76
C GLU A 42 9.05 -7.99 10.38
N LEU A 43 8.50 -8.36 9.22
CA LEU A 43 7.14 -8.02 8.84
C LEU A 43 6.21 -9.19 9.14
N LYS A 44 5.11 -8.92 9.83
CA LYS A 44 4.08 -9.91 10.15
C LYS A 44 2.86 -9.69 9.26
N LEU A 45 2.49 -10.73 8.52
CA LEU A 45 1.28 -10.77 7.71
C LEU A 45 0.15 -11.36 8.54
N ARG A 46 -0.91 -10.58 8.78
CA ARG A 46 -2.10 -11.06 9.48
C ARG A 46 -3.28 -11.07 8.52
N GLY A 47 -3.67 -12.28 8.11
CA GLY A 47 -4.84 -12.51 7.28
C GLY A 47 -6.02 -13.04 8.10
N TRP A 48 -7.24 -12.70 7.67
CA TRP A 48 -8.46 -13.34 8.15
C TRP A 48 -9.48 -13.43 7.01
N ASN A 49 -10.49 -14.27 7.20
CA ASN A 49 -11.62 -14.33 6.29
C ASN A 49 -12.92 -14.07 7.04
N GLU A 50 -13.89 -13.50 6.34
CA GLU A 50 -15.25 -13.31 6.85
C GLU A 50 -16.18 -14.45 6.42
N ASP A 51 -15.78 -15.20 5.39
CA ASP A 51 -16.45 -16.39 4.89
C ASP A 51 -15.59 -17.66 5.05
N ASP A 52 -16.20 -18.82 4.83
CA ASP A 52 -15.57 -20.14 4.80
C ASP A 52 -15.73 -20.82 3.43
N THR A 53 -16.21 -20.07 2.42
CA THR A 53 -16.69 -20.64 1.16
C THR A 53 -15.55 -20.92 0.17
N TYR A 54 -14.54 -20.05 0.11
CA TYR A 54 -13.41 -20.22 -0.81
C TYR A 54 -12.07 -20.08 -0.08
N PRO A 55 -11.09 -20.96 -0.36
CA PRO A 55 -9.75 -20.80 0.17
C PRO A 55 -9.06 -19.61 -0.50
N HIS A 56 -8.46 -18.72 0.31
CA HIS A 56 -7.73 -17.56 -0.17
C HIS A 56 -6.23 -17.71 0.05
N THR A 57 -5.44 -17.25 -0.92
CA THR A 57 -3.98 -17.20 -0.84
C THR A 57 -3.51 -15.78 -1.10
N PHE A 58 -2.63 -15.26 -0.25
CA PHE A 58 -2.04 -13.94 -0.41
C PHE A 58 -0.65 -14.05 -1.02
N THR A 59 -0.36 -13.25 -2.04
CA THR A 59 1.00 -13.09 -2.57
C THR A 59 1.45 -11.67 -2.27
N VAL A 60 2.46 -11.52 -1.41
CA VAL A 60 2.95 -10.20 -0.96
C VAL A 60 4.35 -9.98 -1.48
N TYR A 61 4.54 -8.89 -2.23
CA TYR A 61 5.84 -8.44 -2.71
C TYR A 61 6.30 -7.24 -1.89
N VAL A 62 7.52 -7.29 -1.35
CA VAL A 62 8.12 -6.19 -0.61
C VAL A 62 9.33 -5.68 -1.39
N ALA A 63 9.25 -4.43 -1.86
CA ALA A 63 10.36 -3.78 -2.54
C ALA A 63 11.33 -3.19 -1.51
N ILE A 64 12.52 -3.76 -1.38
CA ILE A 64 13.59 -3.22 -0.55
C ILE A 64 14.54 -2.42 -1.43
N LEU A 65 14.60 -1.11 -1.21
CA LEU A 65 15.41 -0.20 -2.01
C LEU A 65 16.72 0.15 -1.29
N PRO A 66 17.86 0.22 -2.01
CA PRO A 66 19.09 0.73 -1.42
C PRO A 66 18.93 2.22 -1.10
N ARG A 67 19.50 2.69 0.02
CA ARG A 67 19.36 4.09 0.51
C ARG A 67 19.61 5.17 -0.54
N LYS A 68 20.50 4.92 -1.50
CA LYS A 68 20.81 5.85 -2.61
C LYS A 68 19.68 5.98 -3.63
N ALA A 69 18.83 4.96 -3.80
CA ALA A 69 17.71 4.95 -4.75
C ALA A 69 16.44 5.63 -4.19
N ILE A 70 16.38 5.86 -2.88
CA ILE A 70 15.21 6.47 -2.20
C ILE A 70 15.10 7.96 -2.54
N LEU A 71 16.24 8.64 -2.72
CA LEU A 71 16.30 10.06 -3.09
C LEU A 71 15.60 10.35 -4.44
N PRO A 72 15.87 9.62 -5.54
CA PRO A 72 15.12 9.76 -6.79
C PRO A 72 13.61 9.52 -6.67
N LEU A 73 13.16 8.51 -5.92
CA LEU A 73 11.73 8.21 -5.76
C LEU A 73 10.99 9.31 -5.01
N ALA A 74 11.54 9.79 -3.89
CA ALA A 74 10.96 10.91 -3.15
C ALA A 74 10.82 12.17 -4.02
N VAL A 75 11.78 12.42 -4.91
CA VAL A 75 11.71 13.53 -5.89
C VAL A 75 10.64 13.27 -6.94
N VAL A 76 10.53 12.06 -7.49
CA VAL A 76 9.50 11.70 -8.48
C VAL A 76 8.10 11.81 -7.88
N ASP A 77 7.88 11.35 -6.65
CA ASP A 77 6.58 11.42 -5.99
C ASP A 77 6.21 12.86 -5.63
N ALA A 78 7.17 13.68 -5.18
CA ALA A 78 6.97 15.11 -4.99
C ALA A 78 6.59 15.81 -6.30
N VAL A 79 7.25 15.46 -7.41
CA VAL A 79 6.96 16.01 -8.74
C VAL A 79 5.58 15.57 -9.23
N LYS A 80 5.23 14.28 -9.13
CA LYS A 80 3.89 13.77 -9.49
C LYS A 80 2.79 14.41 -8.65
N GLY A 81 3.00 14.60 -7.35
CA GLY A 81 2.04 15.28 -6.47
C GLY A 81 1.77 16.72 -6.91
N VAL A 82 2.82 17.47 -7.27
CA VAL A 82 2.70 18.83 -7.80
C VAL A 82 2.00 18.84 -9.17
N PHE A 83 2.33 17.93 -10.08
CA PHE A 83 1.69 17.85 -11.40
C PHE A 83 0.23 17.36 -11.34
N GLY A 84 -0.10 16.46 -10.42
CA GLY A 84 -1.47 16.01 -10.16
C GLY A 84 -2.37 17.14 -9.66
N MET A 85 -1.84 18.00 -8.78
CA MET A 85 -2.53 19.19 -8.26
C MET A 85 -2.81 20.25 -9.35
N LEU A 86 -1.98 20.28 -10.41
CA LEU A 86 -2.11 21.18 -11.55
C LEU A 86 -2.96 20.62 -12.70
N SER A 87 -3.47 19.38 -12.58
CA SER A 87 -4.39 18.80 -13.56
C SER A 87 -5.85 19.00 -13.09
N PRO A 88 -6.60 19.97 -13.64
CA PRO A 88 -8.01 20.07 -13.32
C PRO A 88 -8.72 18.80 -13.82
N ARG A 89 -9.24 17.99 -12.90
CA ARG A 89 -10.14 16.88 -13.23
C ARG A 89 -11.34 17.48 -13.98
N ARG A 90 -11.35 17.33 -15.31
CA ARG A 90 -12.49 17.67 -16.16
C ARG A 90 -13.66 16.76 -15.79
N ILE A 91 -14.54 17.25 -14.92
CA ILE A 91 -15.85 16.66 -14.67
C ILE A 91 -16.68 16.94 -15.94
N PHE A 92 -16.89 15.91 -16.76
CA PHE A 92 -17.93 15.94 -17.79
C PHE A 92 -19.27 15.70 -17.08
N THR A 93 -20.02 16.76 -16.82
CA THR A 93 -21.46 16.64 -16.57
C THR A 93 -22.14 16.29 -17.89
N ARG A 94 -22.54 15.02 -18.03
CA ARG A 94 -23.49 14.61 -19.05
C ARG A 94 -24.89 14.97 -18.52
N GLY A 95 -25.52 15.95 -19.16
CA GLY A 95 -26.92 16.26 -18.91
C GLY A 95 -27.82 15.19 -19.51
N GLU A 96 -28.87 14.87 -18.77
CA GLU A 96 -30.23 14.61 -19.25
C GLU A 96 -31.19 15.31 -18.28
#